data_AF-D5V378-F1
#
_entry.id   AF-D5V378-F1
#
_cell.length_a   1.000
_cell.length_b   1.000
_cell.length_c   1.000
_cell.angle_alpha   90.00
_cell.angle_beta   90.00
_cell.angle_gamma   90.00
#
_symmetry.space_group_name_H-M   'P 1'
#
loop_
_entity.id
_entity.type
_entity.pdbx_description
1 polymer ?
#
loop_
_entity_poly.entity_id
_entity_poly.type
_entity_poly.pdbx_seq_one_letter_code
_entity_poly.pdbx_strand_id
1 'polypeptide(L)'
;MLRINKQNKNYINDLYLENYTYPIDIHYKKDIINNTLNFYLKYHPTFNINAFNQLSLSTIEEIIKHDKVIKIENQIIYKELYKIINLINITFEELKFINQENYPKKYFADIQSDKKKVNRENNRYKNMVVGNNAISSKGELRINWYFYNLFKKNKDLLKFFLSIYTLTDITKASLLYTENEDTVTKILKFFDDKLIQKTTPKALIKNLGILLHYEFKNYLNIKDTNSKELISEIIPYVFDEEPPNDEEFNNYIYLSSTLSFLPIFGSSKKNPYPVNKQKQIKSMFIKILKSENPNTRINHSFLTSEIKGLLESPHILFLQKYPLELFRINPKYSSLIKK
;
A
#
# COMPACT_ATOMS: atom_id res chain seq x y z
N MET A 1 8.18 -12.81 -22.40
CA MET A 1 6.81 -13.32 -22.60
C MET A 1 6.62 -14.43 -21.60
N LEU A 2 6.14 -14.09 -20.40
CA LEU A 2 5.35 -15.05 -19.66
C LEU A 2 4.17 -15.34 -20.58
N ARG A 3 4.00 -16.59 -21.02
CA ARG A 3 2.76 -17.01 -21.68
C ARG A 3 1.66 -16.81 -20.65
N ILE A 4 0.98 -15.68 -20.75
CA ILE A 4 -0.28 -15.42 -20.08
C ILE A 4 -1.26 -16.39 -20.76
N ASN A 5 -1.36 -17.60 -20.23
CA ASN A 5 -2.43 -18.53 -20.59
C ASN A 5 -3.75 -17.76 -20.53
N LYS A 6 -4.68 -18.05 -21.44
CA LYS A 6 -5.97 -17.34 -21.58
C LYS A 6 -6.77 -17.24 -20.26
N GLN A 7 -6.48 -18.06 -19.25
CA GLN A 7 -7.02 -17.97 -17.89
C GLN A 7 -6.44 -16.81 -17.03
N ASN A 8 -5.27 -16.26 -17.35
CA ASN A 8 -4.63 -15.15 -16.63
C ASN A 8 -5.11 -13.75 -17.03
N LYS A 9 -5.77 -13.59 -18.18
CA LYS A 9 -6.48 -12.31 -18.48
C LYS A 9 -7.64 -12.10 -17.49
N ASN A 10 -8.32 -13.18 -17.10
CA ASN A 10 -9.37 -13.12 -16.11
C ASN A 10 -8.82 -12.79 -14.72
N TYR A 11 -7.60 -13.20 -14.38
CA TYR A 11 -6.98 -12.92 -13.07
C TYR A 11 -6.55 -11.46 -12.89
N ILE A 12 -5.93 -10.85 -13.92
CA ILE A 12 -5.59 -9.41 -13.88
C ILE A 12 -6.86 -8.55 -13.89
N ASN A 13 -7.90 -9.00 -14.59
CA ASN A 13 -9.22 -8.40 -14.50
C ASN A 13 -9.90 -8.68 -13.15
N ASP A 14 -9.65 -9.82 -12.49
CA ASP A 14 -10.17 -10.18 -11.15
C ASP A 14 -9.55 -9.32 -10.03
N LEU A 15 -8.33 -8.77 -10.23
CA LEU A 15 -7.69 -7.81 -9.30
C LEU A 15 -8.45 -6.48 -9.19
N TYR A 16 -9.16 -6.12 -10.27
CA TYR A 16 -9.92 -4.89 -10.46
C TYR A 16 -11.22 -5.21 -11.20
N LEU A 17 -11.98 -6.19 -10.69
CA LEU A 17 -13.34 -6.35 -11.17
C LEU A 17 -14.12 -5.14 -10.67
N GLU A 18 -14.67 -4.36 -11.60
CA GLU A 18 -15.70 -3.39 -11.25
C GLU A 18 -16.93 -4.18 -10.79
N ASN A 19 -16.97 -4.52 -9.50
CA ASN A 19 -18.12 -5.13 -8.83
C ASN A 19 -19.27 -4.14 -8.63
N TYR A 20 -19.14 -2.95 -9.21
CA TYR A 20 -20.07 -1.86 -9.07
C TYR A 20 -20.47 -1.33 -10.44
N THR A 21 -21.61 -0.69 -10.49
CA THR A 21 -22.09 0.04 -11.68
C THR A 21 -22.14 1.52 -11.37
N TYR A 22 -21.96 2.37 -12.37
CA TYR A 22 -22.23 3.81 -12.25
C TYR A 22 -23.72 4.04 -12.52
N PRO A 23 -24.53 4.35 -11.50
CA PRO A 23 -25.93 4.68 -11.75
C PRO A 23 -26.03 5.99 -12.53
N ILE A 24 -26.98 6.04 -13.45
CA ILE A 24 -27.31 7.23 -14.25
C ILE A 24 -28.34 8.05 -13.44
N ASP A 25 -28.27 9.38 -13.51
CA ASP A 25 -29.26 10.32 -12.95
C ASP A 25 -29.35 10.40 -11.40
N ILE A 26 -28.24 10.21 -10.69
CA ILE A 26 -28.17 10.44 -9.24
C ILE A 26 -27.50 11.78 -8.95
N HIS A 27 -28.30 12.74 -8.50
CA HIS A 27 -27.81 14.01 -7.94
C HIS A 27 -27.48 13.86 -6.45
N TYR A 28 -26.78 14.86 -5.91
CA TYR A 28 -26.43 14.96 -4.49
C TYR A 28 -27.60 14.60 -3.57
N LYS A 29 -27.35 13.69 -2.61
CA LYS A 29 -28.30 13.36 -1.54
C LYS A 29 -27.56 13.07 -0.25
N LYS A 30 -27.91 13.79 0.81
CA LYS A 30 -27.45 13.53 2.18
C LYS A 30 -27.63 12.06 2.59
N ASP A 31 -28.68 11.41 2.08
CA ASP A 31 -28.94 9.99 2.30
C ASP A 31 -27.83 9.07 1.77
N ILE A 32 -27.13 9.46 0.68
CA ILE A 32 -26.02 8.67 0.11
C ILE A 32 -24.79 8.75 1.02
N ILE A 33 -24.58 9.86 1.74
CA ILE A 33 -23.53 9.96 2.77
C ILE A 33 -23.77 8.91 3.85
N ASN A 34 -24.99 8.87 4.38
CA ASN A 34 -25.40 7.88 5.39
C ASN A 34 -25.28 6.45 4.86
N ASN A 35 -25.70 6.21 3.61
CA ASN A 35 -25.52 4.90 2.98
C ASN A 35 -24.05 4.51 2.86
N THR A 36 -23.18 5.45 2.50
CA THR A 36 -21.73 5.21 2.40
C THR A 36 -21.13 4.85 3.75
N LEU A 37 -21.48 5.59 4.81
CA LEU A 37 -21.04 5.32 6.18
C LEU A 37 -21.56 3.98 6.71
N ASN A 38 -22.85 3.71 6.53
CA ASN A 38 -23.46 2.45 6.95
C ASN A 38 -22.88 1.25 6.19
N PHE A 39 -22.63 1.42 4.88
CA PHE A 39 -22.00 0.41 4.06
C PHE A 39 -20.55 0.15 4.51
N TYR A 40 -19.79 1.19 4.85
CA TYR A 40 -18.45 1.04 5.42
C TYR A 40 -18.49 0.31 6.78
N LEU A 41 -19.36 0.73 7.71
CA LEU A 41 -19.54 0.11 9.02
C LEU A 41 -19.93 -1.37 8.96
N LYS A 42 -20.71 -1.78 7.95
CA LYS A 42 -21.07 -3.20 7.73
C LYS A 42 -19.82 -4.09 7.62
N TYR A 43 -18.75 -3.59 6.99
CA TYR A 43 -17.50 -4.33 6.79
C TYR A 43 -16.41 -4.00 7.81
N HIS A 44 -16.55 -2.87 8.53
CA HIS A 44 -15.61 -2.37 9.53
C HIS A 44 -16.34 -1.97 10.83
N PRO A 45 -16.86 -2.94 11.59
CA PRO A 45 -17.69 -2.65 12.77
C PRO A 45 -16.91 -1.92 13.88
N THR A 46 -15.58 -1.97 13.84
CA THR A 46 -14.69 -1.30 14.80
C THR A 46 -14.28 0.12 14.37
N PHE A 47 -14.76 0.61 13.23
CA PHE A 47 -14.50 1.98 12.78
C PHE A 47 -15.08 2.99 13.75
N ASN A 48 -14.26 3.96 14.18
CA ASN A 48 -14.69 5.01 15.09
C ASN A 48 -15.49 6.08 14.33
N ILE A 49 -16.76 5.80 14.06
CA ILE A 49 -17.65 6.72 13.33
C ILE A 49 -17.81 8.07 14.05
N ASN A 50 -17.66 8.11 15.38
CA ASN A 50 -17.78 9.35 16.13
C ASN A 50 -16.69 10.37 15.76
N ALA A 51 -15.46 9.91 15.50
CA ALA A 51 -14.38 10.79 15.04
C ALA A 51 -14.66 11.34 13.63
N PHE A 52 -15.29 10.56 12.76
CA PHE A 52 -15.69 11.03 11.43
C PHE A 52 -16.88 12.00 11.50
N ASN A 53 -17.86 11.72 12.36
CA ASN A 53 -19.05 12.56 12.56
C ASN A 53 -18.74 13.94 13.17
N GLN A 54 -17.52 14.15 13.69
CA GLN A 54 -17.06 15.45 14.13
C GLN A 54 -16.72 16.40 12.98
N LEU A 55 -16.54 15.89 11.75
CA LEU A 55 -16.36 16.73 10.57
C LEU A 55 -17.62 17.55 10.31
N SER A 56 -17.42 18.83 9.97
CA SER A 56 -18.53 19.70 9.62
C SER A 56 -19.26 19.17 8.38
N LEU A 57 -20.59 19.33 8.34
CA LEU A 57 -21.38 18.91 7.17
C LEU A 57 -20.90 19.63 5.89
N SER A 58 -20.52 20.90 6.00
CA SER A 58 -19.93 21.69 4.90
C SER A 58 -18.68 21.05 4.33
N THR A 59 -17.82 20.47 5.16
CA THR A 59 -16.60 19.78 4.72
C THR A 59 -16.91 18.51 3.97
N ILE A 60 -17.87 17.72 4.48
CA ILE A 60 -18.33 16.53 3.78
C ILE A 60 -18.98 16.91 2.44
N GLU A 61 -19.77 17.98 2.40
CA GLU A 61 -20.40 18.48 1.18
C GLU A 61 -19.40 18.91 0.11
N GLU A 62 -18.33 19.63 0.49
CA GLU A 62 -17.29 20.04 -0.45
C GLU A 62 -16.51 18.83 -1.01
N ILE A 63 -16.26 17.81 -0.18
CA ILE A 63 -15.63 16.54 -0.62
C ILE A 63 -16.50 15.84 -1.67
N ILE A 64 -17.80 15.69 -1.42
CA ILE A 64 -18.67 14.85 -2.25
C ILE A 64 -19.25 15.56 -3.48
N LYS A 65 -19.07 16.87 -3.59
CA LYS A 65 -19.61 17.70 -4.69
C LYS A 65 -19.29 17.16 -6.09
N HIS A 66 -18.12 16.56 -6.25
CA HIS A 66 -17.64 15.99 -7.50
C HIS A 66 -17.42 14.48 -7.43
N ASP A 67 -17.88 13.85 -6.34
CA ASP A 67 -17.71 12.43 -6.15
C ASP A 67 -18.63 11.64 -7.06
N LYS A 68 -18.10 10.54 -7.59
CA LYS A 68 -18.86 9.59 -8.38
C LYS A 68 -19.66 8.73 -7.43
N VAL A 69 -20.93 8.52 -7.74
CA VAL A 69 -21.71 7.48 -7.07
C VAL A 69 -21.48 6.15 -7.75
N ILE A 70 -21.48 5.09 -6.97
CA ILE A 70 -21.43 3.71 -7.45
C ILE A 70 -22.49 2.88 -6.76
N LYS A 71 -23.00 1.86 -7.46
CA LYS A 71 -23.95 0.88 -6.90
C LYS A 71 -23.24 -0.44 -6.66
N ILE A 72 -23.24 -0.91 -5.42
CA ILE A 72 -22.68 -2.20 -4.98
C ILE A 72 -23.67 -2.90 -4.04
N GLU A 73 -23.94 -4.20 -4.22
CA GLU A 73 -24.92 -4.96 -3.40
C GLU A 73 -26.28 -4.25 -3.21
N ASN A 74 -26.80 -3.59 -4.25
CA ASN A 74 -28.01 -2.75 -4.19
C ASN A 74 -27.92 -1.49 -3.31
N GLN A 75 -26.77 -1.17 -2.73
CA GLN A 75 -26.50 0.09 -2.05
C GLN A 75 -25.87 1.09 -3.02
N ILE A 76 -26.30 2.34 -2.94
CA ILE A 76 -25.70 3.47 -3.68
C ILE A 76 -24.84 4.24 -2.68
N ILE A 77 -23.56 4.37 -3.00
CA ILE A 77 -22.57 5.01 -2.14
C ILE A 77 -21.72 6.00 -2.95
N TYR A 78 -21.06 6.92 -2.25
CA TYR A 78 -20.04 7.80 -2.78
C TYR A 78 -18.70 7.08 -2.85
N LYS A 79 -18.10 7.09 -4.05
CA LYS A 79 -16.92 6.29 -4.40
C LYS A 79 -15.69 6.75 -3.62
N GLU A 80 -15.36 8.03 -3.74
CA GLU A 80 -14.14 8.58 -3.13
C GLU A 80 -14.34 8.88 -1.65
N LEU A 81 -15.55 9.22 -1.20
CA LEU A 81 -15.90 9.31 0.23
C LEU A 81 -15.60 7.99 0.95
N TYR A 82 -15.99 6.85 0.36
CA TYR A 82 -15.66 5.53 0.94
C TYR A 82 -14.14 5.36 1.08
N LYS A 83 -13.35 5.76 0.08
CA LYS A 83 -11.88 5.69 0.16
C LYS A 83 -11.33 6.58 1.26
N ILE A 84 -11.83 7.81 1.39
CA ILE A 84 -11.40 8.76 2.41
C ILE A 84 -11.67 8.19 3.80
N ILE A 85 -12.86 7.62 4.03
CA ILE A 85 -13.20 6.92 5.27
C ILE A 85 -12.21 5.76 5.53
N ASN A 86 -11.90 4.97 4.50
CA ASN A 86 -10.94 3.87 4.61
C ASN A 86 -9.53 4.36 4.99
N LEU A 87 -9.04 5.42 4.35
CA LEU A 87 -7.73 6.01 4.66
C LEU A 87 -7.66 6.49 6.12
N ILE A 88 -8.73 7.12 6.61
CA ILE A 88 -8.86 7.56 8.00
C ILE A 88 -8.85 6.34 8.95
N ASN A 89 -9.67 5.32 8.67
CA ASN A 89 -9.76 4.12 9.51
C ASN A 89 -8.41 3.38 9.60
N ILE A 90 -7.76 3.13 8.46
CA ILE A 90 -6.46 2.47 8.42
C ILE A 90 -5.44 3.29 9.21
N THR A 91 -5.49 4.62 9.14
CA THR A 91 -4.59 5.48 9.93
C THR A 91 -4.80 5.28 11.43
N PHE A 92 -6.05 5.16 11.92
CA PHE A 92 -6.32 4.81 13.31
C PHE A 92 -5.80 3.43 13.71
N GLU A 93 -6.00 2.42 12.86
CA GLU A 93 -5.53 1.06 13.10
C GLU A 93 -4.01 1.01 13.22
N GLU A 94 -3.31 1.71 12.32
CA GLU A 94 -1.85 1.78 12.33
C GLU A 94 -1.30 2.60 13.49
N LEU A 95 -1.96 3.70 13.88
CA LEU A 95 -1.60 4.45 15.08
C LEU A 95 -1.67 3.57 16.33
N LYS A 96 -2.75 2.78 16.48
CA LYS A 96 -2.88 1.80 17.55
C LYS A 96 -1.77 0.76 17.49
N PHE A 97 -1.46 0.25 16.30
CA PHE A 97 -0.44 -0.76 16.09
C PHE A 97 0.97 -0.26 16.48
N ILE A 98 1.39 0.91 16.01
CA ILE A 98 2.74 1.41 16.28
C ILE A 98 2.95 1.86 17.74
N ASN A 99 1.87 2.11 18.47
CA ASN A 99 1.91 2.46 19.89
C ASN A 99 1.97 1.22 20.79
N GLN A 100 1.86 0.00 20.25
CA GLN A 100 2.03 -1.22 21.04
C GLN A 100 3.49 -1.39 21.49
N GLU A 101 3.70 -1.86 22.73
CA GLU A 101 5.04 -2.06 23.31
C GLU A 101 5.92 -3.06 22.54
N ASN A 102 5.29 -4.00 21.83
CA ASN A 102 5.96 -5.04 21.05
C ASN A 102 6.43 -4.53 19.67
N TYR A 103 5.78 -3.47 19.16
CA TYR A 103 6.20 -2.48 18.17
C TYR A 103 7.62 -2.64 17.65
N PRO A 104 8.62 -1.99 18.28
CA PRO A 104 9.99 -2.10 17.84
C PRO A 104 10.41 -3.51 17.44
N LYS A 105 10.21 -4.37 18.44
CA LYS A 105 11.08 -5.49 18.79
C LYS A 105 10.79 -6.73 17.97
N LYS A 106 9.57 -6.88 17.46
CA LYS A 106 9.13 -8.07 16.74
C LYS A 106 9.46 -8.05 15.24
N TYR A 107 9.80 -6.90 14.70
CA TYR A 107 9.84 -6.68 13.25
C TYR A 107 11.18 -6.14 12.76
N PHE A 108 11.37 -6.08 11.44
CA PHE A 108 12.51 -5.40 10.83
C PHE A 108 12.66 -3.93 11.28
N ALA A 109 11.57 -3.33 11.78
CA ALA A 109 11.54 -2.04 12.44
C ALA A 109 12.65 -1.82 13.49
N ASP A 110 12.98 -2.81 14.35
CA ASP A 110 14.01 -2.63 15.40
C ASP A 110 15.43 -2.43 14.84
N ILE A 111 15.72 -3.06 13.69
CA ILE A 111 17.08 -3.22 13.21
C ILE A 111 17.40 -2.41 11.96
N GLN A 112 16.41 -1.97 11.20
CA GLN A 112 16.62 -1.31 9.90
C GLN A 112 17.45 -0.01 9.95
N SER A 113 17.48 0.69 11.10
CA SER A 113 18.27 1.89 11.31
C SER A 113 19.67 1.62 11.87
N ASP A 114 19.93 0.40 12.35
CA ASP A 114 21.19 0.03 13.01
C ASP A 114 22.03 -0.87 12.10
N LYS A 115 23.05 -0.28 11.46
CA LYS A 115 23.99 -0.99 10.60
C LYS A 115 24.71 -2.16 11.31
N LYS A 116 24.99 -2.03 12.61
CA LYS A 116 25.65 -3.10 13.38
C LYS A 116 24.69 -4.27 13.59
N LYS A 117 23.43 -4.01 13.95
CA LYS A 117 22.40 -5.07 14.07
C LYS A 117 22.14 -5.76 12.73
N VAL A 118 22.00 -5.02 11.63
CA VAL A 118 21.87 -5.60 10.27
C VAL A 118 23.05 -6.52 9.94
N ASN A 119 24.28 -6.08 10.22
CA ASN A 119 25.47 -6.90 9.99
C ASN A 119 25.47 -8.17 10.85
N ARG A 120 25.07 -8.06 12.12
CA ARG A 120 24.96 -9.20 13.04
C ARG A 120 23.95 -10.22 12.52
N GLU A 121 22.75 -9.78 12.15
CA GLU A 121 21.70 -10.67 11.61
C GLU A 121 22.14 -11.30 10.28
N ASN A 122 22.75 -10.54 9.37
CA ASN A 122 23.31 -11.10 8.13
C ASN A 122 24.31 -12.24 8.40
N ASN A 123 25.23 -12.06 9.35
CA ASN A 123 26.22 -13.09 9.71
C ASN A 123 25.56 -14.29 10.40
N ARG A 124 24.60 -14.05 11.30
CA ARG A 124 23.82 -15.08 11.98
C ARG A 124 23.12 -15.99 10.97
N TYR A 125 22.34 -15.43 10.05
CA TYR A 125 21.64 -16.23 9.03
C TYR A 125 22.61 -16.94 8.08
N LYS A 126 23.72 -16.30 7.68
CA LYS A 126 24.77 -16.96 6.88
C LYS A 126 25.29 -18.21 7.58
N ASN A 127 25.65 -18.12 8.86
CA ASN A 127 26.19 -19.23 9.63
C ASN A 127 25.15 -20.36 9.80
N MET A 128 23.88 -20.00 10.02
CA MET A 128 22.79 -20.97 10.09
C MET A 128 22.55 -21.69 8.76
N VAL A 129 22.69 -21.01 7.61
CA VAL A 129 22.58 -21.65 6.28
C VAL A 129 23.73 -22.65 6.05
N VAL A 130 24.95 -22.28 6.43
CA VAL A 130 26.15 -23.11 6.24
C VAL A 130 26.15 -24.32 7.19
N GLY A 131 25.76 -24.14 8.46
CA GLY A 131 25.81 -25.17 9.49
C GLY A 131 24.59 -26.10 9.58
N ASN A 132 23.55 -25.89 8.77
CA ASN A 132 22.35 -26.72 8.78
C ASN A 132 22.44 -27.81 7.71
N ASN A 133 22.02 -29.05 8.02
CA ASN A 133 22.00 -30.18 7.07
C ASN A 133 20.60 -30.49 6.50
N ALA A 134 19.52 -30.00 7.11
CA ALA A 134 18.14 -30.24 6.68
C ALA A 134 17.67 -29.22 5.62
N ILE A 135 17.30 -29.71 4.43
CA ILE A 135 16.98 -28.90 3.24
C ILE A 135 15.75 -28.00 3.46
N SER A 136 14.69 -28.47 4.13
CA SER A 136 13.45 -27.70 4.35
C SER A 136 13.68 -26.44 5.19
N SER A 137 14.50 -26.52 6.24
CA SER A 137 14.91 -25.36 7.05
C SER A 137 15.90 -24.42 6.37
N LYS A 138 16.56 -24.84 5.26
CA LYS A 138 17.48 -23.97 4.52
C LYS A 138 16.77 -22.89 3.70
N GLY A 139 15.55 -23.13 3.23
CA GLY A 139 14.82 -22.17 2.38
C GLY A 139 14.59 -20.84 3.08
N GLU A 140 13.93 -20.87 4.24
CA GLU A 140 13.63 -19.68 5.05
C GLU A 140 14.90 -18.94 5.50
N LEU A 141 15.91 -19.69 5.96
CA LEU A 141 17.20 -19.12 6.36
C LEU A 141 17.94 -18.45 5.20
N ARG A 142 17.89 -19.03 3.99
CA ARG A 142 18.49 -18.45 2.78
C ARG A 142 17.79 -17.16 2.37
N ILE A 143 16.46 -17.13 2.39
CA ILE A 143 15.70 -15.91 2.03
C ILE A 143 16.02 -14.78 3.00
N ASN A 144 16.05 -15.06 4.32
CA ASN A 144 16.46 -14.08 5.32
C ASN A 144 17.91 -13.60 5.09
N TRP A 145 18.84 -14.52 4.85
CA TRP A 145 20.23 -14.14 4.55
C TRP A 145 20.32 -13.25 3.30
N TYR A 146 19.64 -13.61 2.21
CA TYR A 146 19.62 -12.82 0.98
C TYR A 146 19.02 -11.44 1.18
N PHE A 147 17.94 -11.33 1.96
CA PHE A 147 17.35 -10.05 2.33
C PHE A 147 18.36 -9.15 3.05
N TYR A 148 18.97 -9.63 4.15
CA TYR A 148 19.92 -8.83 4.93
C TYR A 148 21.19 -8.50 4.13
N ASN A 149 21.67 -9.43 3.31
CA ASN A 149 22.81 -9.21 2.44
C ASN A 149 22.51 -8.16 1.37
N LEU A 150 21.31 -8.18 0.78
CA LEU A 150 20.87 -7.17 -0.19
C LEU A 150 20.68 -5.81 0.49
N PHE A 151 20.02 -5.75 1.65
CA PHE A 151 19.87 -4.50 2.42
C PHE A 151 21.24 -3.88 2.73
N LYS A 152 22.21 -4.71 3.13
CA LYS A 152 23.58 -4.28 3.41
C LYS A 152 24.30 -3.76 2.17
N LYS A 153 24.19 -4.45 1.04
CA LYS A 153 24.95 -4.15 -0.19
C LYS A 153 24.32 -3.05 -1.04
N ASN A 154 22.99 -3.02 -1.14
CA ASN A 154 22.24 -2.11 -2.00
C ASN A 154 20.84 -1.83 -1.43
N LYS A 155 20.78 -0.91 -0.47
CA LYS A 155 19.53 -0.50 0.20
C LYS A 155 18.49 0.05 -0.78
N ASP A 156 18.90 0.76 -1.81
CA ASP A 156 17.97 1.36 -2.79
C ASP A 156 17.26 0.28 -3.62
N LEU A 157 17.99 -0.75 -4.06
CA LEU A 157 17.39 -1.86 -4.80
C LEU A 157 16.43 -2.67 -3.94
N LEU A 158 16.77 -2.90 -2.67
CA LEU A 158 15.83 -3.55 -1.75
C LEU A 158 14.59 -2.69 -1.48
N LYS A 159 14.76 -1.38 -1.27
CA LYS A 159 13.62 -0.46 -1.14
C LYS A 159 12.70 -0.55 -2.36
N PHE A 160 13.26 -0.55 -3.57
CA PHE A 160 12.48 -0.72 -4.79
C PHE A 160 11.69 -2.04 -4.81
N PHE A 161 12.29 -3.17 -4.42
CA PHE A 161 11.57 -4.43 -4.32
C PHE A 161 10.45 -4.40 -3.28
N LEU A 162 10.69 -3.82 -2.10
CA LEU A 162 9.65 -3.66 -1.08
C LEU A 162 8.51 -2.74 -1.57
N SER A 163 8.84 -1.67 -2.30
CA SER A 163 7.84 -0.81 -2.95
C SER A 163 6.97 -1.59 -3.94
N ILE A 164 7.57 -2.44 -4.78
CA ILE A 164 6.81 -3.33 -5.67
C ILE A 164 5.83 -4.15 -4.85
N TYR A 165 6.29 -4.92 -3.85
CA TYR A 165 5.42 -5.81 -3.10
C TYR A 165 4.31 -5.09 -2.33
N THR A 166 4.58 -3.89 -1.82
CA THR A 166 3.60 -3.07 -1.12
C THR A 166 2.53 -2.56 -2.10
N LEU A 167 2.95 -2.04 -3.26
CA LEU A 167 2.05 -1.41 -4.23
C LEU A 167 1.32 -2.41 -5.12
N THR A 168 1.91 -3.58 -5.40
CA THR A 168 1.31 -4.63 -6.26
C THR A 168 0.52 -5.68 -5.50
N ASP A 169 0.53 -5.66 -4.16
CA ASP A 169 -0.16 -6.62 -3.27
C ASP A 169 0.23 -8.08 -3.49
N ILE A 170 1.24 -8.55 -2.75
CA ILE A 170 1.72 -9.93 -2.89
C ILE A 170 0.65 -10.99 -2.55
N THR A 171 -0.32 -10.67 -1.69
CA THR A 171 -1.39 -11.63 -1.32
C THR A 171 -2.22 -12.04 -2.54
N LYS A 172 -2.18 -11.23 -3.59
CA LYS A 172 -2.84 -11.44 -4.87
C LYS A 172 -1.88 -11.92 -5.96
N ALA A 173 -0.78 -12.56 -5.58
CA ALA A 173 0.10 -13.22 -6.54
C ALA A 173 -0.45 -14.61 -6.88
N SER A 174 -0.83 -14.84 -8.13
CA SER A 174 -1.37 -16.13 -8.62
C SER A 174 -0.51 -17.34 -8.26
N LEU A 175 0.82 -17.14 -8.18
CA LEU A 175 1.79 -18.16 -7.79
C LEU A 175 1.53 -18.69 -6.37
N LEU A 176 1.08 -17.86 -5.43
CA LEU A 176 0.81 -18.30 -4.05
C LEU A 176 -0.36 -19.30 -3.99
N TYR A 177 -1.32 -19.21 -4.92
CA TYR A 177 -2.48 -20.10 -4.95
C TYR A 177 -2.17 -21.50 -5.51
N THR A 178 -1.00 -21.69 -6.11
CA THR A 178 -0.52 -23.00 -6.58
C THR A 178 0.40 -23.69 -5.58
N GLU A 179 0.83 -22.98 -4.53
CA GLU A 179 1.72 -23.49 -3.48
C GLU A 179 0.92 -24.09 -2.31
N ASN A 180 1.56 -24.93 -1.50
CA ASN A 180 0.93 -25.47 -0.30
C ASN A 180 0.80 -24.40 0.82
N GLU A 181 -0.17 -24.58 1.71
CA GLU A 181 -0.52 -23.62 2.77
C GLU A 181 0.66 -23.27 3.70
N ASP A 182 1.50 -24.25 4.04
CA ASP A 182 2.69 -24.03 4.88
C ASP A 182 3.71 -23.10 4.20
N THR A 183 3.94 -23.29 2.91
CA THR A 183 4.85 -22.45 2.10
C THR A 183 4.30 -21.03 1.97
N VAL A 184 3.00 -20.90 1.68
CA VAL A 184 2.33 -19.59 1.61
C VAL A 184 2.44 -18.87 2.95
N THR A 185 2.16 -19.56 4.07
CA THR A 185 2.25 -19.00 5.42
C THR A 185 3.67 -18.49 5.72
N LYS A 186 4.70 -19.25 5.36
CA LYS A 186 6.11 -18.84 5.53
C LYS A 186 6.46 -17.61 4.68
N ILE A 187 5.98 -17.55 3.45
CA ILE A 187 6.19 -16.39 2.55
C ILE A 187 5.52 -15.15 3.13
N LEU A 188 4.24 -15.25 3.52
CA LEU A 188 3.50 -14.13 4.10
C LEU A 188 4.16 -13.64 5.39
N LYS A 189 4.51 -14.55 6.29
CA LYS A 189 5.22 -14.22 7.54
C LYS A 189 6.57 -13.53 7.27
N PHE A 190 7.31 -13.97 6.25
CA PHE A 190 8.55 -13.31 5.86
C PHE A 190 8.29 -11.86 5.43
N PHE A 191 7.30 -11.63 4.57
CA PHE A 191 6.97 -10.29 4.11
C PHE A 191 6.40 -9.40 5.21
N ASP A 192 5.51 -9.91 6.07
CA ASP A 192 4.97 -9.17 7.21
C ASP A 192 6.10 -8.66 8.11
N ASP A 193 7.07 -9.51 8.44
CA ASP A 193 8.23 -9.13 9.25
C ASP A 193 9.08 -8.04 8.60
N LYS A 194 9.31 -8.11 7.28
CA LYS A 194 10.19 -7.18 6.55
C LYS A 194 9.51 -5.89 6.09
N LEU A 195 8.20 -5.94 5.87
CA LEU A 195 7.40 -4.79 5.47
C LEU A 195 6.98 -3.94 6.67
N ILE A 196 6.96 -4.47 7.89
CA ILE A 196 6.76 -3.64 9.08
C ILE A 196 8.06 -2.91 9.44
N GLN A 197 8.12 -1.63 9.09
CA GLN A 197 9.27 -0.77 9.29
C GLN A 197 8.96 0.33 10.32
N LYS A 198 10.01 0.76 11.04
CA LYS A 198 9.93 1.84 12.01
C LYS A 198 9.37 3.12 11.37
N THR A 199 8.31 3.62 11.97
CA THR A 199 7.63 4.88 11.68
C THR A 199 7.15 5.53 12.98
N THR A 200 6.57 6.72 12.89
CA THR A 200 6.07 7.51 14.04
C THR A 200 4.62 7.96 13.83
N PRO A 201 3.89 8.32 14.90
CA PRO A 201 2.53 8.86 14.77
C PRO A 201 2.45 10.05 13.82
N LYS A 202 3.36 11.03 13.97
CA LYS A 202 3.46 12.19 13.08
C LYS A 202 3.67 11.79 11.61
N ALA A 203 4.46 10.76 11.34
CA ALA A 203 4.67 10.27 9.98
C ALA A 203 3.40 9.61 9.39
N LEU A 204 2.57 8.96 10.22
CA LEU A 204 1.29 8.39 9.80
C LEU A 204 0.25 9.47 9.50
N ILE A 205 0.12 10.47 10.37
CA ILE A 205 -0.78 11.62 10.13
C ILE A 205 -0.37 12.38 8.87
N LYS A 206 0.94 12.62 8.70
CA LYS A 206 1.49 13.18 7.47
C LYS A 206 1.16 12.33 6.24
N ASN A 207 1.32 11.01 6.34
CA ASN A 207 1.00 10.10 5.26
C ASN A 207 -0.47 10.21 4.85
N LEU A 208 -1.39 10.26 5.83
CA LEU A 208 -2.81 10.46 5.57
C LEU A 208 -3.06 11.79 4.85
N GLY A 209 -2.50 12.91 5.33
CA GLY A 209 -2.70 14.19 4.67
C GLY A 209 -2.17 14.21 3.23
N ILE A 210 -1.01 13.60 2.95
CA ILE A 210 -0.52 13.43 1.57
C ILE A 210 -1.54 12.65 0.74
N LEU A 211 -2.03 11.51 1.24
CA LEU A 211 -2.98 10.67 0.52
C LEU A 211 -4.31 11.40 0.26
N LEU A 212 -4.85 12.09 1.26
CA LEU A 212 -6.07 12.90 1.12
C LEU A 212 -5.88 14.02 0.10
N HIS A 213 -4.72 14.71 0.12
CA HIS A 213 -4.43 15.78 -0.85
C HIS A 213 -4.55 15.29 -2.28
N TYR A 214 -3.87 14.18 -2.59
CA TYR A 214 -3.89 13.62 -3.93
C TYR A 214 -5.22 12.95 -4.27
N GLU A 215 -5.97 12.43 -3.29
CA GLU A 215 -7.32 11.94 -3.50
C GLU A 215 -8.26 13.09 -3.93
N PHE A 216 -8.28 14.17 -3.15
CA PHE A 216 -9.06 15.38 -3.42
C PHE A 216 -8.71 16.00 -4.77
N LYS A 217 -7.42 16.15 -5.06
CA LYS A 217 -6.95 16.82 -6.26
C LYS A 217 -7.16 16.01 -7.53
N ASN A 218 -6.83 14.71 -7.51
CA ASN A 218 -6.76 13.91 -8.73
C ASN A 218 -8.03 13.10 -9.02
N TYR A 219 -8.81 12.74 -8.00
CA TYR A 219 -10.02 11.93 -8.18
C TYR A 219 -11.30 12.74 -8.00
N LEU A 220 -11.28 13.71 -7.09
CA LEU A 220 -12.40 14.63 -6.88
C LEU A 220 -12.26 15.97 -7.63
N ASN A 221 -11.13 16.21 -8.31
CA ASN A 221 -10.85 17.44 -9.05
C ASN A 221 -10.97 18.73 -8.20
N ILE A 222 -10.75 18.63 -6.90
CA ILE A 222 -10.76 19.77 -5.98
C ILE A 222 -9.49 20.59 -6.20
N LYS A 223 -9.62 21.93 -6.20
CA LYS A 223 -8.48 22.83 -6.38
C LYS A 223 -7.43 22.61 -5.27
N ASP A 224 -6.17 22.84 -5.61
CA ASP A 224 -5.03 22.64 -4.72
C ASP A 224 -5.17 23.36 -3.36
N THR A 225 -5.63 24.61 -3.38
CA THR A 225 -5.88 25.43 -2.18
C THR A 225 -6.98 24.83 -1.31
N ASN A 226 -8.13 24.52 -1.90
CA ASN A 226 -9.28 23.95 -1.19
C ASN A 226 -8.93 22.56 -0.61
N SER A 227 -8.15 21.77 -1.36
CA SER A 227 -7.67 20.46 -0.88
C SER A 227 -6.84 20.59 0.40
N LYS A 228 -5.96 21.61 0.49
CA LYS A 228 -5.15 21.88 1.69
C LYS A 228 -5.98 22.39 2.86
N GLU A 229 -6.97 23.24 2.59
CA GLU A 229 -7.93 23.72 3.59
C GLU A 229 -8.73 22.56 4.17
N LEU A 230 -9.26 21.67 3.33
CA LEU A 230 -9.97 20.47 3.77
C LEU A 230 -9.11 19.56 4.65
N ILE A 231 -7.83 19.38 4.32
CA ILE A 231 -6.91 18.60 5.17
C ILE A 231 -6.64 19.30 6.50
N SER A 232 -6.47 20.63 6.47
CA SER A 232 -6.28 21.45 7.66
C SER A 232 -7.49 21.43 8.59
N GLU A 233 -8.66 21.09 8.07
CA GLU A 233 -9.85 20.82 8.87
C GLU A 233 -9.87 19.35 9.34
N ILE A 234 -9.78 18.39 8.42
CA ILE A 234 -9.97 16.97 8.72
C ILE A 234 -8.98 16.45 9.75
N ILE A 235 -7.69 16.77 9.62
CA ILE A 235 -6.65 16.19 10.48
C ILE A 235 -6.84 16.60 11.95
N PRO A 236 -6.96 17.89 12.29
CA PRO A 236 -7.24 18.31 13.66
C PRO A 236 -8.54 17.73 14.22
N TYR A 237 -9.64 17.75 13.46
CA TYR A 237 -10.93 17.27 13.96
C TYR A 237 -10.94 15.77 14.22
N VAL A 238 -10.27 14.98 13.39
CA VAL A 238 -10.31 13.51 13.49
C VAL A 238 -9.23 12.97 14.43
N PHE A 239 -8.04 13.59 14.45
CA PHE A 239 -6.87 13.04 15.15
C PHE A 239 -6.34 13.91 16.30
N ASP A 240 -6.86 15.13 16.49
CA ASP A 240 -6.34 16.10 17.47
C ASP A 240 -4.83 16.38 17.28
N GLU A 241 -4.42 16.51 16.01
CA GLU A 241 -3.03 16.67 15.59
C GLU A 241 -2.88 17.83 14.59
N GLU A 242 -1.68 18.41 14.53
CA GLU A 242 -1.39 19.45 13.54
C GLU A 242 -1.44 18.89 12.10
N PRO A 243 -2.05 19.62 11.15
CA PRO A 243 -2.07 19.18 9.77
C PRO A 243 -0.67 19.27 9.15
N PRO A 244 -0.40 18.47 8.11
CA PRO A 244 0.86 18.55 7.36
C PRO A 244 1.01 19.92 6.71
N ASN A 245 2.25 20.39 6.58
CA ASN A 245 2.51 21.73 6.03
C ASN A 245 2.38 21.75 4.50
N ASP A 246 2.12 22.92 3.92
CA ASP A 246 1.89 23.05 2.48
C ASP A 246 3.06 22.57 1.61
N GLU A 247 4.29 22.71 2.10
CA GLU A 247 5.48 22.19 1.42
C GLU A 247 5.41 20.66 1.25
N GLU A 248 4.74 19.94 2.15
CA GLU A 248 4.67 18.48 2.11
C GLU A 248 3.82 17.94 0.95
N PHE A 249 2.87 18.72 0.44
CA PHE A 249 2.02 18.34 -0.69
C PHE A 249 2.66 18.63 -2.05
N ASN A 250 3.44 19.71 -2.14
CA ASN A 250 4.01 20.24 -3.39
C ASN A 250 5.39 19.66 -3.76
N ASN A 251 5.94 18.76 -2.94
CA ASN A 251 7.29 18.22 -3.08
C ASN A 251 7.31 16.84 -3.77
N TYR A 252 8.51 16.34 -4.08
CA TYR A 252 8.68 14.97 -4.59
C TYR A 252 8.26 13.97 -3.53
N ILE A 253 7.18 13.24 -3.79
CA ILE A 253 6.65 12.21 -2.89
C ILE A 253 7.31 10.87 -3.18
N TYR A 254 7.81 10.20 -2.14
CA TYR A 254 8.48 8.91 -2.25
C TYR A 254 8.04 7.96 -1.14
N LEU A 255 8.18 6.65 -1.37
CA LEU A 255 7.97 5.65 -0.33
C LEU A 255 9.11 5.71 0.69
N SER A 256 8.81 6.17 1.90
CA SER A 256 9.81 6.35 2.96
C SER A 256 9.99 5.08 3.79
N SER A 257 8.88 4.45 4.15
CA SER A 257 8.79 3.19 4.88
C SER A 257 7.46 2.50 4.56
N THR A 258 7.19 1.39 5.24
CA THR A 258 5.97 0.58 5.08
C THR A 258 5.52 0.11 6.47
N LEU A 259 4.22 -0.04 6.66
CA LEU A 259 3.62 -0.78 7.77
C LEU A 259 2.76 -1.88 7.15
N SER A 260 3.33 -3.08 7.03
CA SER A 260 2.73 -4.15 6.20
C SER A 260 2.45 -3.63 4.77
N PHE A 261 1.20 -3.70 4.31
CA PHE A 261 0.77 -3.22 2.99
C PHE A 261 0.35 -1.75 2.97
N LEU A 262 0.44 -1.01 4.08
CA LEU A 262 0.31 0.45 4.08
C LEU A 262 1.66 1.11 3.73
N PRO A 263 1.79 1.75 2.57
CA PRO A 263 2.93 2.59 2.28
C PRO A 263 2.92 3.87 3.12
N ILE A 264 4.10 4.24 3.64
CA ILE A 264 4.32 5.52 4.34
C ILE A 264 5.09 6.46 3.42
N PHE A 265 4.43 7.53 2.99
CA PHE A 265 4.97 8.50 2.07
C PHE A 265 5.72 9.62 2.78
N GLY A 266 6.92 9.91 2.27
CA GLY A 266 7.70 11.08 2.62
C GLY A 266 7.73 12.06 1.47
N SER A 267 8.11 13.30 1.78
CA SER A 267 8.30 14.38 0.80
C SER A 267 9.76 14.84 0.81
N SER A 268 10.25 15.28 -0.36
CA SER A 268 11.61 15.79 -0.53
C SER A 268 11.64 16.96 -1.50
N LYS A 269 12.47 17.97 -1.21
CA LYS A 269 12.69 19.12 -2.10
C LYS A 269 13.37 18.71 -3.41
N LYS A 270 14.19 17.64 -3.38
CA LYS A 270 14.88 17.10 -4.57
C LYS A 270 14.33 15.72 -4.91
N ASN A 271 14.27 15.38 -6.20
CA ASN A 271 13.89 14.05 -6.64
C ASN A 271 14.83 12.99 -6.00
N PRO A 272 14.33 12.09 -5.14
CA PRO A 272 15.14 11.07 -4.49
C PRO A 272 15.66 9.99 -5.46
N TYR A 273 15.03 9.90 -6.63
CA TYR A 273 15.36 8.96 -7.71
C TYR A 273 15.55 9.71 -9.02
N PRO A 274 16.67 10.44 -9.21
CA PRO A 274 16.95 11.07 -10.49
C PRO A 274 17.07 10.03 -11.61
N VAL A 275 16.94 10.46 -12.87
CA VAL A 275 16.92 9.59 -14.07
C VAL A 275 18.06 8.57 -14.09
N ASN A 276 19.28 8.98 -13.71
CA ASN A 276 20.43 8.07 -13.67
C ASN A 276 20.26 6.96 -12.63
N LYS A 277 19.71 7.27 -11.46
CA LYS A 277 19.42 6.29 -10.41
C LYS A 277 18.32 5.32 -10.85
N GLN A 278 17.28 5.80 -11.52
CA GLN A 278 16.24 4.93 -12.09
C GLN A 278 16.82 3.98 -13.15
N LYS A 279 17.70 4.47 -14.04
CA LYS A 279 18.40 3.64 -15.03
C LYS A 279 19.26 2.57 -14.37
N GLN A 280 19.95 2.90 -13.27
CA GLN A 280 20.73 1.94 -12.49
C GLN A 280 19.86 0.87 -11.84
N ILE A 281 18.74 1.25 -11.20
CA ILE A 281 17.78 0.29 -10.62
C ILE A 281 17.24 -0.65 -11.71
N LYS A 282 16.84 -0.08 -12.86
CA LYS A 282 16.35 -0.85 -14.01
C LYS A 282 17.40 -1.84 -14.52
N SER A 283 18.64 -1.41 -14.72
CA SER A 283 19.69 -2.29 -15.26
C SER A 283 20.01 -3.44 -14.29
N MET A 284 20.05 -3.17 -12.99
CA MET A 284 20.22 -4.19 -11.96
C MET A 284 19.04 -5.17 -11.93
N PHE A 285 17.81 -4.66 -11.95
CA PHE A 285 16.61 -5.49 -11.99
C PHE A 285 16.60 -6.42 -13.22
N ILE A 286 16.92 -5.89 -14.40
CA ILE A 286 17.05 -6.67 -15.64
C ILE A 286 18.14 -7.75 -15.50
N LYS A 287 19.29 -7.40 -14.92
CA LYS A 287 20.39 -8.35 -14.72
C LYS A 287 19.96 -9.51 -13.83
N ILE A 288 19.27 -9.23 -12.73
CA ILE A 288 18.73 -10.24 -11.82
C ILE A 288 17.68 -11.11 -12.52
N LEU A 289 16.73 -10.50 -13.23
CA LEU A 289 15.71 -11.27 -13.96
C LEU A 289 16.32 -12.21 -15.00
N LYS A 290 17.34 -11.74 -15.73
CA LYS A 290 18.04 -12.57 -16.72
C LYS A 290 18.92 -13.65 -16.09
N SER A 291 19.47 -13.44 -14.90
CA SER A 291 20.25 -14.49 -14.23
C SER A 291 19.35 -15.64 -13.76
N GLU A 292 18.16 -15.31 -13.24
CA GLU A 292 17.20 -16.33 -12.78
C GLU A 292 16.46 -17.00 -13.96
N ASN A 293 16.19 -16.25 -15.04
CA ASN A 293 15.52 -16.78 -16.22
C ASN A 293 16.09 -16.16 -17.52
N PRO A 294 17.14 -16.77 -18.09
CA PRO A 294 17.88 -16.23 -19.25
C PRO A 294 17.01 -15.97 -20.49
N ASN A 295 15.92 -16.74 -20.65
CA ASN A 295 15.03 -16.66 -21.81
C ASN A 295 13.91 -15.61 -21.66
N THR A 296 13.92 -14.84 -20.57
CA THR A 296 12.90 -13.82 -20.30
C THR A 296 12.99 -12.69 -21.33
N ARG A 297 12.00 -12.59 -22.23
CA ARG A 297 11.81 -11.38 -23.05
C ARG A 297 11.28 -10.23 -22.19
N ILE A 298 12.05 -9.16 -22.07
CA ILE A 298 11.75 -7.97 -21.27
C ILE A 298 11.26 -6.85 -22.19
N ASN A 299 10.05 -6.34 -21.94
CA ASN A 299 9.58 -5.12 -22.60
C ASN A 299 10.20 -3.91 -21.89
N HIS A 300 11.20 -3.30 -22.51
CA HIS A 300 11.93 -2.19 -21.92
C HIS A 300 11.09 -0.92 -21.73
N SER A 301 10.11 -0.66 -22.60
CA SER A 301 9.25 0.53 -22.50
C SER A 301 8.29 0.39 -21.32
N PHE A 302 7.56 -0.72 -21.26
CA PHE A 302 6.67 -1.03 -20.14
C PHE A 302 7.42 -1.00 -18.80
N LEU A 303 8.56 -1.68 -18.70
CA LEU A 303 9.36 -1.68 -17.47
C LEU A 303 9.85 -0.28 -17.07
N THR A 304 10.18 0.59 -18.03
CA THR A 304 10.52 1.99 -17.72
C THR A 304 9.33 2.72 -17.12
N SER A 305 8.14 2.55 -17.69
CA SER A 305 6.91 3.17 -17.18
C SER A 305 6.60 2.71 -15.77
N GLU A 306 6.66 1.40 -15.50
CA GLU A 306 6.42 0.82 -14.17
C GLU A 306 7.43 1.34 -13.14
N ILE A 307 8.73 1.31 -13.46
CA ILE A 307 9.78 1.81 -12.56
C ILE A 307 9.57 3.30 -12.27
N LYS A 308 9.19 4.08 -13.29
CA LYS A 308 8.90 5.51 -13.12
C LYS A 308 7.72 5.70 -12.17
N GLY A 309 6.61 5.01 -12.38
CA GLY A 309 5.44 5.08 -11.50
C GLY A 309 5.78 4.71 -10.05
N LEU A 310 6.48 3.59 -9.85
CA LEU A 310 6.86 3.07 -8.52
C LEU A 310 7.82 3.99 -7.76
N LEU A 311 8.61 4.82 -8.45
CA LEU A 311 9.63 5.67 -7.83
C LEU A 311 9.25 7.15 -7.77
N GLU A 312 8.52 7.66 -8.77
CA GLU A 312 8.18 9.08 -8.89
C GLU A 312 6.74 9.41 -8.46
N SER A 313 5.80 8.48 -8.61
CA SER A 313 4.38 8.70 -8.25
C SER A 313 3.77 7.53 -7.46
N PRO A 314 4.46 6.99 -6.44
CA PRO A 314 4.00 5.79 -5.75
C PRO A 314 2.70 5.99 -4.96
N HIS A 315 2.44 7.21 -4.50
CA HIS A 315 1.17 7.57 -3.83
C HIS A 315 -0.02 7.51 -4.79
N ILE A 316 0.15 7.93 -6.05
CA ILE A 316 -0.90 7.79 -7.07
C ILE A 316 -1.18 6.32 -7.34
N LEU A 317 -0.15 5.51 -7.53
CA LEU A 317 -0.31 4.06 -7.73
C LEU A 317 -1.04 3.41 -6.54
N PHE A 318 -0.74 3.84 -5.31
CA PHE A 318 -1.45 3.36 -4.13
C PHE A 318 -2.92 3.79 -4.12
N LEU A 319 -3.24 5.05 -4.41
CA LEU A 319 -4.63 5.55 -4.43
C LEU A 319 -5.47 4.91 -5.54
N GLN A 320 -4.83 4.49 -6.64
CA GLN A 320 -5.49 3.71 -7.70
C GLN A 320 -5.86 2.30 -7.25
N LYS A 321 -5.17 1.76 -6.24
CA LYS A 321 -5.51 0.50 -5.57
C LYS A 321 -6.72 0.76 -4.67
N TYR A 322 -7.87 0.89 -5.33
CA TYR A 322 -9.18 1.10 -4.75
C TYR A 322 -9.39 0.15 -3.54
N PRO A 323 -10.02 0.60 -2.45
CA PRO A 323 -9.96 -0.09 -1.17
C PRO A 323 -10.40 -1.54 -1.30
N LEU A 324 -9.60 -2.42 -0.70
CA LEU A 324 -9.70 -3.86 -0.84
C LEU A 324 -11.09 -4.37 -0.45
N GLU A 325 -11.75 -3.68 0.47
CA GLU A 325 -13.05 -4.04 1.02
C GLU A 325 -14.19 -3.88 0.04
N LEU A 326 -14.10 -2.91 -0.89
CA LEU A 326 -15.02 -2.85 -2.03
C LEU A 326 -14.79 -3.98 -3.06
N PHE A 327 -13.61 -4.59 -3.05
CA PHE A 327 -13.28 -5.76 -3.87
C PHE A 327 -13.43 -7.10 -3.14
N ARG A 328 -13.69 -7.11 -1.83
CA ARG A 328 -13.74 -8.35 -1.02
C ARG A 328 -14.86 -9.31 -1.44
N ILE A 329 -15.80 -8.87 -2.29
CA ILE A 329 -16.83 -9.72 -2.87
C ILE A 329 -16.49 -10.00 -4.33
N ASN A 330 -15.52 -10.87 -4.56
CA ASN A 330 -15.47 -11.60 -5.82
C ASN A 330 -16.31 -12.88 -5.65
N PRO A 331 -17.45 -13.05 -6.37
CA PRO A 331 -18.30 -14.24 -6.27
C PRO A 331 -17.55 -15.55 -6.56
N LYS A 332 -16.42 -15.49 -7.26
CA LYS A 332 -15.55 -16.63 -7.56
C LYS A 332 -14.80 -17.16 -6.32
N TYR A 333 -14.59 -16.33 -5.30
CA TYR A 333 -13.85 -16.67 -4.07
C TYR A 333 -14.74 -16.69 -2.81
N SER A 334 -16.02 -16.30 -2.92
CA SER A 334 -16.97 -16.35 -1.81
C SER A 334 -17.31 -17.79 -1.35
N SER A 335 -17.10 -18.79 -2.21
CA SER A 335 -17.21 -20.21 -1.88
C SER A 335 -15.98 -20.78 -1.16
N LEU A 336 -14.85 -20.06 -1.12
CA LEU A 336 -13.64 -20.49 -0.41
C LEU A 336 -13.63 -20.10 1.07
N ILE A 337 -14.49 -19.16 1.49
CA ILE A 337 -14.61 -18.69 2.88
C ILE A 337 -15.63 -19.54 3.67
N LYS A 338 -16.37 -20.43 3.00
CA LYS A 338 -17.16 -21.47 3.68
C LYS A 338 -16.34 -22.75 3.83
N LYS A 339 -15.61 -22.84 4.95
CA LYS A 339 -15.39 -24.09 5.68
C LYS A 339 -15.10 -23.78 7.14
#